data_AF-A0A450XAP6-F1
#
_entry.id   AF-A0A450XAP6-F1
#
_cell.length_a   1.000
_cell.length_b   1.000
_cell.length_c   1.000
_cell.angle_alpha   90.00
_cell.angle_beta   90.00
_cell.angle_gamma   90.00
#
_symmetry.space_group_name_H-M   'P 1'
#
loop_
_entity.id
_entity.type
_entity.pdbx_description
1 polymer ?
#
loop_
_entity_poly.entity_id
_entity_poly.type
_entity_poly.pdbx_seq_one_letter_code
_entity_poly.pdbx_strand_id
1 'polypeptide(L)'
;MSSLTIAYIFLFYIAVLVFVGGLFYRLFEYVMVPAPLKIPTTPAPLTRKGVALRLGWEIALFKSLFRGSKWIWLFGWMFHIALLLVLFRHLRYFIDPVWTWVALIQPLGIYASFAMLVGLLVLWARRFFLERIRYISVFSDHFILILLVAIVGSGLVMKYGVRPDIVALKGFMLGIMHFDWKPFPGTGLGESVNFVLLFHLFLVAILMMLFPFSKLMHGIGLFFCPTRNQVDNPRAEPGLRSHESRHVARWAVNVESTANS
;
A
#
# COMPACT_ATOMS: atom_id res chain seq x y z
N MET A 1 20.28 -25.77 -13.03
CA MET A 1 18.94 -25.24 -12.66
C MET A 1 18.09 -25.11 -13.91
N SER A 2 16.77 -25.24 -13.81
CA SER A 2 15.86 -25.08 -14.96
C SER A 2 15.82 -23.63 -15.45
N SER A 3 15.57 -23.42 -16.75
CA SER A 3 15.41 -22.08 -17.34
C SER A 3 14.28 -21.29 -16.68
N LEU A 4 13.19 -21.97 -16.31
CA LEU A 4 12.06 -21.41 -15.56
C LEU A 4 12.49 -20.84 -14.19
N THR A 5 13.31 -21.60 -13.44
CA THR A 5 13.82 -21.13 -12.14
C THR A 5 14.60 -19.84 -12.30
N ILE A 6 15.53 -19.81 -13.27
CA ILE A 6 16.37 -18.65 -13.55
C ILE A 6 15.50 -17.44 -13.92
N ALA A 7 14.52 -17.62 -14.81
CA ALA A 7 13.61 -16.56 -15.22
C ALA A 7 12.85 -15.94 -14.03
N TYR A 8 12.33 -16.76 -13.11
CA TYR A 8 11.60 -16.25 -11.94
C TYR A 8 12.51 -15.56 -10.92
N ILE A 9 13.74 -16.05 -10.73
CA ILE A 9 14.73 -15.38 -9.87
C ILE A 9 15.00 -13.96 -10.40
N PHE A 10 15.33 -13.83 -11.69
CA PHE A 10 15.58 -12.52 -12.30
C PHE A 10 14.34 -11.62 -12.31
N LEU A 11 13.16 -12.18 -12.58
CA LEU A 11 11.89 -11.45 -12.50
C LEU A 11 11.72 -10.81 -11.12
N PHE A 12 11.95 -11.56 -10.04
CA PHE A 12 11.83 -11.04 -8.68
C PHE A 12 12.92 -10.02 -8.34
N TYR A 13 14.16 -10.21 -8.78
CA TYR A 13 15.19 -9.19 -8.58
C TYR A 13 14.85 -7.87 -9.29
N ILE A 14 14.39 -7.93 -10.54
CA ILE A 14 13.92 -6.75 -11.27
C ILE A 14 12.72 -6.12 -10.56
N ALA A 15 11.75 -6.92 -10.13
CA ALA A 15 10.56 -6.43 -9.44
C ALA A 15 10.91 -5.74 -8.12
N VAL A 16 11.84 -6.29 -7.33
CA VAL A 16 12.34 -5.66 -6.10
C VAL A 16 13.07 -4.36 -6.41
N LEU A 17 13.97 -4.34 -7.40
CA LEU A 17 14.70 -3.14 -7.80
C LEU A 17 13.75 -2.00 -8.19
N VAL A 18 12.76 -2.30 -9.03
CA VAL A 18 11.74 -1.31 -9.47
C VAL A 18 10.88 -0.87 -8.30
N PHE A 19 10.42 -1.79 -7.45
CA PHE A 19 9.59 -1.48 -6.30
C PHE A 19 10.32 -0.57 -5.31
N VAL A 20 11.51 -0.97 -4.88
CA VAL A 20 12.31 -0.25 -3.87
C VAL A 20 12.81 1.07 -4.44
N GLY A 21 13.39 1.07 -5.64
CA GLY A 21 13.88 2.29 -6.29
C GLY A 21 12.76 3.29 -6.58
N GLY A 22 11.64 2.83 -7.12
CA GLY A 22 10.46 3.66 -7.35
C GLY A 22 9.84 4.20 -6.06
N LEU A 23 9.85 3.40 -4.98
CA LEU A 23 9.36 3.83 -3.68
C LEU A 23 10.23 4.97 -3.12
N PHE A 24 11.55 4.82 -3.14
CA PHE A 24 12.47 5.88 -2.71
C PHE A 24 12.35 7.13 -3.57
N TYR A 25 12.22 6.98 -4.88
CA TYR A 25 12.00 8.10 -5.79
C TYR A 25 10.75 8.90 -5.41
N ARG A 26 9.61 8.23 -5.22
CA ARG A 26 8.36 8.88 -4.80
C ARG A 26 8.44 9.50 -3.41
N LEU A 27 9.09 8.82 -2.47
CA LEU A 27 9.28 9.35 -1.12
C LEU A 27 10.13 10.64 -1.15
N PHE A 28 11.21 10.63 -1.92
CA PHE A 28 12.04 11.81 -2.13
C PHE A 28 11.25 12.96 -2.75
N GLU A 29 10.46 12.68 -3.79
CA GLU A 29 9.56 13.66 -4.41
C GLU A 29 8.61 14.28 -3.36
N TYR A 30 7.97 13.46 -2.51
CA TYR A 30 7.05 13.95 -1.48
C TYR A 30 7.73 14.79 -0.39
N VAL A 31 8.97 14.48 -0.05
CA VAL A 31 9.75 15.24 0.95
C VAL A 31 10.24 16.57 0.37
N MET A 32 10.65 16.57 -0.90
CA MET A 32 11.29 17.72 -1.54
C MET A 32 10.31 18.75 -2.07
N VAL A 33 9.09 18.35 -2.46
CA VAL A 33 8.08 19.29 -2.95
C VAL A 33 7.60 20.19 -1.81
N PRO A 34 7.86 21.51 -1.86
CA PRO A 34 7.46 22.41 -0.79
C PRO A 34 5.95 22.60 -0.79
N ALA A 35 5.35 22.65 0.40
CA ALA A 35 3.95 23.03 0.62
C ALA A 35 3.88 24.42 1.27
N PRO A 36 4.04 25.52 0.49
CA PRO A 36 4.20 26.87 1.03
C PRO A 36 2.94 27.44 1.68
N LEU A 37 1.77 26.86 1.39
CA LEU A 37 0.49 27.32 1.92
C LEU A 37 0.02 26.40 3.05
N LYS A 38 -0.47 27.01 4.13
CA LYS A 38 -1.25 26.31 5.14
C LYS A 38 -2.67 26.14 4.64
N ILE A 39 -3.02 24.93 4.24
CA ILE A 39 -4.33 24.54 3.70
C ILE A 39 -4.96 23.35 4.47
N PRO A 40 -4.93 23.32 5.82
CA PRO A 40 -5.53 22.23 6.56
C PRO A 40 -7.05 22.18 6.33
N THR A 41 -7.59 20.98 6.16
CA THR A 41 -9.05 20.79 6.03
C THR A 41 -9.74 20.94 7.38
N THR A 42 -10.60 21.94 7.50
CA THR A 42 -11.33 22.25 8.73
C THR A 42 -12.44 21.22 9.03
N PRO A 43 -12.78 20.99 10.31
CA PRO A 43 -12.10 21.48 11.51
C PRO A 43 -10.75 20.76 11.70
N ALA A 44 -9.66 21.54 11.74
CA ALA A 44 -8.31 21.01 11.86
C ALA A 44 -7.72 21.30 13.25
N PRO A 45 -6.83 20.44 13.77
CA PRO A 45 -6.27 20.63 15.10
C PRO A 45 -5.32 21.84 15.14
N LEU A 46 -5.39 22.61 16.24
CA LEU A 46 -4.52 23.77 16.50
C LEU A 46 -3.11 23.38 17.01
N THR A 47 -2.87 22.10 17.30
CA THR A 47 -1.60 21.61 17.84
C THR A 47 -1.05 20.45 17.02
N ARG A 48 0.29 20.28 17.03
CA ARG A 48 0.96 19.15 16.36
C ARG A 48 0.50 17.79 16.90
N LYS A 49 0.29 17.69 18.22
CA LYS A 49 -0.26 16.48 18.87
C LYS A 49 -1.66 16.16 18.34
N GLY A 50 -2.50 17.18 18.18
CA GLY A 50 -3.84 17.00 17.61
C GLY A 50 -3.81 16.50 16.16
N VAL A 51 -2.87 17.00 15.35
CA VAL A 51 -2.66 16.52 13.97
C VAL A 51 -2.22 15.05 13.95
N ALA A 52 -1.25 14.67 14.78
CA ALA A 52 -0.81 13.28 14.89
C ALA A 52 -1.96 12.34 15.29
N LEU A 53 -2.78 12.75 16.27
CA LEU A 53 -3.96 11.98 16.67
C LEU A 53 -4.99 11.87 15.55
N ARG A 54 -5.26 12.96 14.83
CA ARG A 54 -6.14 12.96 13.65
C ARG A 54 -5.64 11.97 12.60
N LEU A 55 -4.36 12.03 12.24
CA LEU A 55 -3.75 11.11 11.28
C LEU A 55 -3.84 9.66 11.77
N GLY A 56 -3.59 9.39 13.05
CA GLY A 56 -3.76 8.06 13.64
C GLY A 56 -5.16 7.51 13.45
N TRP A 57 -6.20 8.32 13.69
CA TRP A 57 -7.59 7.92 13.42
C TRP A 57 -7.92 7.74 11.94
N GLU A 58 -7.31 8.53 11.06
CA GLU A 58 -7.46 8.34 9.61
C GLU A 58 -6.78 7.05 9.15
N ILE A 59 -5.63 6.67 9.69
CA ILE A 59 -4.92 5.44 9.30
C ILE A 59 -5.63 4.20 9.83
N ALA A 60 -5.97 4.19 11.13
CA ALA A 60 -6.51 2.99 11.78
C ALA A 60 -7.99 2.74 11.44
N LEU A 61 -8.79 3.81 11.41
CA LEU A 61 -10.25 3.70 11.33
C LEU A 61 -10.86 4.42 10.13
N PHE A 62 -10.08 5.02 9.23
CA PHE A 62 -10.60 5.83 8.11
C PHE A 62 -11.71 6.80 8.56
N LYS A 63 -11.48 7.52 9.67
CA LYS A 63 -12.51 8.33 10.36
C LYS A 63 -13.25 9.31 9.44
N SER A 64 -12.58 9.94 8.48
CA SER A 64 -13.23 10.81 7.50
C SER A 64 -14.17 10.03 6.58
N LEU A 65 -13.76 8.84 6.14
CA LEU A 65 -14.57 8.00 5.26
C LEU A 65 -15.80 7.45 5.99
N PHE A 66 -15.65 7.08 7.28
CA PHE A 66 -16.76 6.65 8.11
C PHE A 66 -17.88 7.70 8.19
N ARG A 67 -17.50 8.98 8.31
CA ARG A 67 -18.43 10.10 8.35
C ARG A 67 -19.09 10.39 6.99
N GLY A 68 -18.37 10.20 5.89
CA GLY A 68 -18.88 10.50 4.54
C GLY A 68 -19.71 9.38 3.92
N SER A 69 -19.29 8.11 4.07
CA SER A 69 -19.99 6.96 3.49
C SER A 69 -19.70 5.69 4.28
N LYS A 70 -20.67 5.29 5.11
CA LYS A 70 -20.58 4.09 5.95
C LYS A 70 -20.38 2.80 5.13
N TRP A 71 -21.01 2.72 3.95
CA TRP A 71 -20.87 1.56 3.07
C TRP A 71 -19.47 1.44 2.48
N ILE A 72 -18.92 2.53 1.93
CA ILE A 72 -17.55 2.51 1.40
C ILE A 72 -16.54 2.29 2.53
N TRP A 73 -16.80 2.87 3.70
CA TRP A 73 -16.00 2.62 4.89
C TRP A 73 -15.98 1.15 5.27
N LEU A 74 -17.12 0.47 5.35
CA LEU A 74 -17.21 -0.93 5.74
C LEU A 74 -16.39 -1.83 4.80
N PHE A 75 -16.63 -1.75 3.50
CA PHE A 75 -15.93 -2.58 2.52
C PHE A 75 -14.47 -2.17 2.33
N GLY A 76 -14.16 -0.87 2.43
CA GLY A 76 -12.80 -0.36 2.41
C GLY A 76 -11.98 -0.83 3.62
N TRP A 77 -12.54 -0.75 4.83
CA TRP A 77 -11.89 -1.18 6.06
C TRP A 77 -11.74 -2.71 6.10
N MET A 78 -12.78 -3.45 5.72
CA MET A 78 -12.73 -4.91 5.56
C MET A 78 -11.61 -5.33 4.61
N PHE A 79 -11.49 -4.68 3.43
CA PHE A 79 -10.41 -4.95 2.49
C PHE A 79 -9.02 -4.69 3.09
N HIS A 80 -8.80 -3.56 3.75
CA HIS A 80 -7.47 -3.20 4.28
C HIS A 80 -7.04 -4.08 5.46
N ILE A 81 -7.95 -4.38 6.40
CA ILE A 81 -7.64 -5.29 7.51
C ILE A 81 -7.35 -6.69 6.97
N ALA A 82 -8.15 -7.16 6.01
CA ALA A 82 -7.92 -8.45 5.39
C ALA A 82 -6.58 -8.50 4.63
N LEU A 83 -6.25 -7.46 3.87
CA LEU A 83 -4.95 -7.30 3.21
C LEU A 83 -3.81 -7.37 4.23
N LEU A 84 -3.91 -6.65 5.35
CA LEU A 84 -2.89 -6.66 6.41
C LEU A 84 -2.69 -8.06 7.00
N LEU A 85 -3.78 -8.77 7.32
CA LEU A 85 -3.71 -10.14 7.84
C LEU A 85 -3.12 -11.12 6.81
N VAL A 86 -3.46 -10.97 5.53
CA VAL A 86 -2.89 -11.76 4.44
C VAL A 86 -1.39 -11.48 4.32
N LEU A 87 -0.96 -10.22 4.39
CA LEU A 87 0.47 -9.85 4.37
C LEU A 87 1.23 -10.46 5.56
N PHE A 88 0.69 -10.37 6.78
CA PHE A 88 1.30 -11.02 7.95
C PHE A 88 1.40 -12.54 7.79
N ARG A 89 0.39 -13.18 7.18
CA ARG A 89 0.46 -14.60 6.85
C ARG A 89 1.60 -14.90 5.86
N HIS A 90 1.80 -14.05 4.86
CA HIS A 90 2.88 -14.20 3.87
C HIS A 90 4.27 -14.01 4.46
N LEU A 91 4.40 -13.29 5.58
CA LEU A 91 5.69 -13.08 6.24
C LEU A 91 6.40 -14.40 6.54
N ARG A 92 5.66 -15.49 6.80
CA ARG A 92 6.21 -16.86 7.00
C ARG A 92 7.22 -17.30 5.93
N TYR A 93 7.09 -16.83 4.70
CA TYR A 93 7.99 -17.21 3.60
C TYR A 93 9.33 -16.45 3.60
N PHE A 94 9.44 -15.38 4.38
CA PHE A 94 10.59 -14.47 4.37
C PHE A 94 11.41 -14.52 5.68
N ILE A 95 10.95 -15.24 6.70
CA ILE A 95 11.63 -15.35 8.00
C ILE A 95 11.81 -16.81 8.43
N ASP A 96 13.01 -17.12 8.91
CA ASP A 96 13.37 -18.41 9.50
C ASP A 96 14.32 -18.21 10.70
N PRO A 97 13.96 -18.64 11.93
CA PRO A 97 12.71 -19.29 12.32
C PRO A 97 11.49 -18.37 12.24
N VAL A 98 10.31 -18.95 12.04
CA VAL A 98 9.04 -18.20 11.99
C VAL A 98 8.70 -17.70 13.39
N TRP A 99 8.50 -16.39 13.53
CA TRP A 99 8.12 -15.80 14.82
C TRP A 99 6.78 -16.32 15.34
N THR A 100 6.67 -16.50 16.66
CA THR A 100 5.49 -17.10 17.31
C THR A 100 4.19 -16.40 16.93
N TRP A 101 4.16 -15.08 16.93
CA TRP A 101 2.95 -14.32 16.59
C TRP A 101 2.54 -14.49 15.10
N VAL A 102 3.51 -14.66 14.19
CA VAL A 102 3.26 -14.96 12.76
C VAL A 102 2.69 -16.36 12.59
N ALA A 103 3.10 -17.31 13.43
CA ALA A 103 2.52 -18.66 13.43
C ALA A 103 1.07 -18.64 13.93
N LEU A 104 0.78 -17.89 14.99
CA LEU A 104 -0.57 -17.78 15.57
C LEU A 104 -1.58 -17.11 14.62
N ILE A 105 -1.15 -16.16 13.78
CA ILE A 105 -2.04 -15.42 12.88
C ILE A 105 -2.39 -16.19 11.59
N GLN A 106 -1.72 -17.31 11.30
CA GLN A 106 -1.90 -18.08 10.05
C GLN A 106 -3.37 -18.45 9.76
N PRO A 107 -4.18 -18.94 10.73
CA PRO A 107 -5.58 -19.27 10.47
C PRO A 107 -6.42 -18.04 10.12
N LEU A 108 -6.18 -16.92 10.81
CA LEU A 108 -6.87 -15.66 10.54
C LEU A 108 -6.59 -15.16 9.12
N GLY A 109 -5.35 -15.32 8.64
CA GLY A 109 -4.98 -14.98 7.28
C GLY A 109 -5.66 -15.85 6.20
N ILE A 110 -6.23 -17.01 6.54
CA ILE A 110 -7.04 -17.81 5.60
C ILE A 110 -8.43 -17.20 5.46
N TYR A 111 -9.14 -16.97 6.57
CA TYR A 111 -10.47 -16.36 6.55
C TYR A 111 -10.43 -14.93 5.99
N ALA A 112 -9.36 -14.18 6.30
CA ALA A 112 -9.11 -12.86 5.75
C ALA A 112 -9.07 -12.86 4.22
N SER A 113 -8.51 -13.89 3.57
CA SER A 113 -8.46 -13.92 2.11
C SER A 113 -9.84 -13.93 1.43
N PHE A 114 -10.85 -14.55 2.06
CA PHE A 114 -12.24 -14.46 1.58
C PHE A 114 -12.82 -13.06 1.78
N ALA A 115 -12.62 -12.48 2.98
CA ALA A 115 -13.07 -11.11 3.26
C ALA A 115 -12.42 -10.10 2.30
N MET A 116 -11.13 -10.29 1.96
CA MET A 116 -10.40 -9.48 1.00
C MET A 116 -11.02 -9.59 -0.40
N LEU A 117 -11.32 -10.81 -0.86
CA LEU A 117 -11.93 -11.04 -2.16
C LEU A 117 -13.32 -10.39 -2.25
N VAL A 118 -14.18 -10.59 -1.25
CA VAL A 118 -15.51 -9.97 -1.19
C VAL A 118 -15.39 -8.45 -1.19
N GLY A 119 -14.50 -7.89 -0.36
CA GLY A 119 -14.27 -6.44 -0.29
C GLY A 119 -13.84 -5.87 -1.64
N LEU A 120 -12.89 -6.53 -2.32
CA LEU A 120 -12.44 -6.12 -3.65
C LEU A 120 -13.56 -6.19 -4.69
N LEU A 121 -14.32 -7.29 -4.74
CA LEU A 121 -15.40 -7.46 -5.71
C LEU A 121 -16.50 -6.41 -5.51
N VAL A 122 -16.88 -6.09 -4.27
CA VAL A 122 -17.87 -5.04 -3.98
C VAL A 122 -17.32 -3.65 -4.37
N LEU A 123 -16.08 -3.33 -4.02
CA LEU A 123 -15.46 -2.06 -4.37
C LEU A 123 -15.25 -1.90 -5.88
N TRP A 124 -14.99 -2.99 -6.59
CA TRP A 124 -14.88 -3.02 -8.04
C TRP A 124 -16.25 -2.90 -8.71
N ALA A 125 -17.25 -3.67 -8.25
CA ALA A 125 -18.65 -3.57 -8.69
C ALA A 125 -19.18 -2.14 -8.58
N ARG A 126 -18.86 -1.43 -7.48
CA ARG A 126 -19.21 -0.02 -7.29
C ARG A 126 -18.78 0.89 -8.44
N ARG A 127 -17.65 0.60 -9.11
CA ARG A 127 -17.16 1.40 -10.25
C ARG A 127 -18.01 1.21 -11.50
N PHE A 128 -18.68 0.07 -11.61
CA PHE A 128 -19.67 -0.15 -12.65
C PHE A 128 -21.01 0.41 -12.21
N PHE A 129 -21.57 0.05 -11.07
CA PHE A 129 -22.97 0.37 -10.78
C PHE A 129 -23.27 1.83 -10.40
N LEU A 130 -22.30 2.58 -9.87
CA LEU A 130 -22.52 3.99 -9.52
C LEU A 130 -22.06 4.93 -10.64
N GLU A 131 -22.99 5.64 -11.27
CA GLU A 131 -22.73 6.55 -12.40
C GLU A 131 -21.64 7.58 -12.11
N ARG A 132 -21.71 8.25 -10.95
CA ARG A 132 -20.70 9.23 -10.53
C ARG A 132 -19.29 8.64 -10.50
N ILE A 133 -19.17 7.38 -10.08
CA ILE A 133 -17.87 6.70 -9.94
C ILE A 133 -17.41 6.16 -11.28
N ARG A 134 -18.33 5.62 -12.09
CA ARG A 134 -18.07 5.16 -13.45
C ARG A 134 -17.51 6.30 -14.30
N TYR A 135 -18.11 7.48 -14.19
CA TYR A 135 -17.72 8.67 -14.96
C TYR A 135 -16.27 9.13 -14.69
N ILE A 136 -15.81 9.04 -13.43
CA ILE A 136 -14.45 9.46 -13.05
C ILE A 136 -13.43 8.31 -13.05
N SER A 137 -13.85 7.08 -13.33
CA SER A 137 -12.97 5.91 -13.27
C SER A 137 -12.17 5.77 -14.56
N VAL A 138 -10.86 5.61 -14.41
CA VAL A 138 -9.92 5.38 -15.52
C VAL A 138 -9.50 3.90 -15.61
N PHE A 139 -8.83 3.51 -16.69
CA PHE A 139 -8.36 2.13 -16.88
C PHE A 139 -7.51 1.62 -15.71
N SER A 140 -6.56 2.44 -15.23
CA SER A 140 -5.67 2.07 -14.12
C SER A 140 -6.43 1.66 -12.85
N ASP A 141 -7.62 2.23 -12.63
CA ASP A 141 -8.44 1.97 -11.45
C ASP A 141 -9.08 0.58 -11.49
N HIS A 142 -9.49 0.14 -12.67
CA HIS A 142 -10.01 -1.19 -12.89
C HIS A 142 -8.86 -2.19 -12.88
N PHE A 143 -7.75 -1.88 -13.56
CA PHE A 143 -6.60 -2.75 -13.68
C PHE A 143 -6.02 -3.16 -12.31
N ILE A 144 -5.77 -2.21 -11.41
CA ILE A 144 -5.22 -2.54 -10.08
C ILE A 144 -6.19 -3.40 -9.25
N LEU A 145 -7.50 -3.15 -9.33
CA LEU A 145 -8.48 -3.97 -8.62
C LEU A 145 -8.56 -5.38 -9.21
N ILE A 146 -8.55 -5.53 -10.53
CA ILE A 146 -8.52 -6.83 -11.20
C ILE A 146 -7.25 -7.60 -10.83
N LEU A 147 -6.09 -6.92 -10.84
CA LEU A 147 -4.82 -7.51 -10.44
C LEU A 147 -4.88 -8.06 -9.00
N LEU A 148 -5.40 -7.27 -8.05
CA LEU A 148 -5.55 -7.73 -6.66
C LEU A 148 -6.56 -8.87 -6.53
N VAL A 149 -7.69 -8.84 -7.27
CA VAL A 149 -8.67 -9.93 -7.31
C VAL A 149 -8.02 -11.21 -7.84
N ALA A 150 -7.22 -11.12 -8.90
CA ALA A 150 -6.53 -12.26 -9.49
C ALA A 150 -5.45 -12.84 -8.54
N ILE A 151 -4.73 -11.99 -7.80
CA ILE A 151 -3.76 -12.43 -6.79
C ILE A 151 -4.47 -13.18 -5.65
N VAL A 152 -5.53 -12.61 -5.09
CA VAL A 152 -6.28 -13.26 -4.00
C VAL A 152 -6.96 -14.53 -4.48
N GLY A 153 -7.58 -14.49 -5.66
CA GLY A 153 -8.24 -15.64 -6.29
C GLY A 153 -7.27 -16.80 -6.53
N SER A 154 -6.12 -16.54 -7.17
CA SER A 154 -5.08 -17.57 -7.36
C SER A 154 -4.54 -18.11 -6.02
N GLY A 155 -4.39 -17.26 -5.00
CA GLY A 155 -4.01 -17.68 -3.64
C GLY A 155 -5.04 -18.62 -2.99
N LEU A 156 -6.34 -18.33 -3.14
CA LEU A 156 -7.43 -19.20 -2.67
C LEU A 156 -7.46 -20.52 -3.43
N VAL A 157 -7.30 -20.49 -4.77
CA VAL A 157 -7.21 -21.70 -5.59
C VAL A 157 -6.04 -22.58 -5.16
N MET A 158 -4.87 -22.01 -4.82
CA MET A 158 -3.75 -22.80 -4.30
C MET A 158 -4.04 -23.40 -2.92
N LYS A 159 -4.81 -22.72 -2.07
CA LYS A 159 -5.13 -23.23 -0.73
C LYS A 159 -6.12 -24.40 -0.78
N TYR A 160 -7.14 -24.31 -1.65
CA TYR A 160 -8.28 -25.23 -1.65
C TYR A 160 -8.30 -26.22 -2.83
N GLY A 161 -7.71 -25.86 -3.97
CA GLY A 161 -7.67 -26.68 -5.18
C GLY A 161 -6.30 -27.33 -5.41
N VAL A 162 -5.26 -26.53 -5.62
CA VAL A 162 -3.93 -27.01 -6.05
C VAL A 162 -2.88 -26.68 -5.01
N ARG A 163 -2.66 -27.59 -4.06
CA ARG A 163 -1.76 -27.38 -2.91
C ARG A 163 -0.28 -27.39 -3.38
N PRO A 164 0.44 -26.25 -3.34
CA PRO A 164 1.85 -26.22 -3.69
C PRO A 164 2.71 -26.78 -2.54
N ASP A 165 3.94 -27.17 -2.85
CA ASP A 165 4.95 -27.46 -1.83
C ASP A 165 5.41 -26.15 -1.16
N ILE A 166 4.90 -25.93 0.05
CA ILE A 166 5.14 -24.74 0.88
C ILE A 166 6.58 -24.71 1.40
N VAL A 167 7.20 -25.87 1.62
CA VAL A 167 8.58 -25.98 2.14
C VAL A 167 9.56 -25.60 1.04
N ALA A 168 9.38 -26.17 -0.16
CA ALA A 168 10.18 -25.80 -1.33
C ALA A 168 10.00 -24.31 -1.67
N LEU A 169 8.77 -23.78 -1.63
CA LEU A 169 8.51 -22.36 -1.88
C LEU A 169 9.21 -21.46 -0.86
N LYS A 170 9.18 -21.81 0.43
CA LYS A 170 9.90 -21.05 1.48
C LYS A 170 11.41 -21.08 1.20
N GLY A 171 11.98 -22.24 0.86
CA GLY A 171 13.38 -22.37 0.49
C GLY A 171 13.77 -21.51 -0.72
N PHE A 172 12.91 -21.47 -1.75
CA PHE A 172 13.08 -20.61 -2.92
C PHE A 172 13.12 -19.11 -2.55
N MET A 173 12.14 -18.64 -1.76
CA MET A 173 12.06 -17.23 -1.37
C MET A 173 13.25 -16.81 -0.48
N LEU A 174 13.63 -17.63 0.50
CA LEU A 174 14.81 -17.37 1.33
C LEU A 174 16.10 -17.43 0.51
N GLY A 175 16.18 -18.30 -0.48
CA GLY A 175 17.32 -18.39 -1.39
C GLY A 175 17.52 -17.13 -2.22
N ILE A 176 16.44 -16.51 -2.71
CA ILE A 176 16.51 -15.20 -3.39
C ILE A 176 17.05 -14.12 -2.43
N MET A 177 16.59 -14.10 -1.17
CA MET A 177 16.99 -13.09 -0.18
C MET A 177 18.45 -13.20 0.25
N HIS A 178 18.95 -14.43 0.43
CA HIS A 178 20.31 -14.68 0.89
C HIS A 178 21.31 -14.90 -0.26
N PHE A 179 20.86 -14.69 -1.51
CA PHE A 179 21.66 -14.94 -2.72
C PHE A 179 22.18 -16.40 -2.84
N ASP A 180 21.48 -17.35 -2.21
CA ASP A 180 21.71 -18.81 -2.32
C ASP A 180 20.56 -19.43 -3.13
N TRP A 181 20.69 -19.39 -4.46
CA TRP A 181 19.60 -19.74 -5.37
C TRP A 181 19.17 -21.20 -5.25
N LYS A 182 17.91 -21.41 -4.88
CA LYS A 182 17.25 -22.72 -4.81
C LYS A 182 16.33 -22.96 -6.01
N PRO A 183 16.10 -24.21 -6.42
CA PRO A 183 15.20 -24.52 -7.53
C PRO A 183 13.77 -24.06 -7.24
N PHE A 184 13.05 -23.67 -8.30
CA PHE A 184 11.64 -23.34 -8.19
C PHE A 184 10.82 -24.62 -7.88
N PRO A 185 9.78 -24.57 -7.03
CA PRO A 185 8.98 -25.75 -6.68
C PRO A 185 8.36 -26.43 -7.92
N GLY A 186 8.52 -27.74 -8.06
CA GLY A 186 7.98 -28.48 -9.21
C GLY A 186 8.92 -28.52 -10.42
N THR A 187 10.17 -28.08 -10.28
CA THR A 187 11.19 -28.16 -11.33
C THR A 187 12.30 -29.19 -11.06
N GLY A 188 12.15 -29.97 -9.98
CA GLY A 188 13.00 -31.13 -9.69
C GLY A 188 12.80 -32.27 -10.69
N LEU A 189 13.74 -33.22 -10.72
CA LEU A 189 13.62 -34.43 -11.53
C LEU A 189 12.39 -35.23 -11.09
N GLY A 190 11.43 -35.44 -12.00
CA GLY A 190 10.19 -36.18 -11.74
C GLY A 190 9.06 -35.35 -11.11
N GLU A 191 9.27 -34.05 -10.88
CA GLU A 191 8.21 -33.16 -10.38
C GLU A 191 7.47 -32.45 -11.52
N SER A 192 6.21 -32.10 -11.27
CA SER A 192 5.38 -31.29 -12.18
C SER A 192 5.24 -29.87 -11.67
N VAL A 193 5.42 -28.90 -12.56
CA VAL A 193 5.27 -27.47 -12.25
C VAL A 193 3.81 -27.13 -11.92
N ASN A 194 3.61 -26.40 -10.83
CA ASN A 194 2.30 -25.85 -10.48
C ASN A 194 2.07 -24.52 -11.20
N PHE A 195 1.27 -24.54 -12.28
CA PHE A 195 0.95 -23.36 -13.07
C PHE A 195 0.21 -22.27 -12.28
N VAL A 196 -0.59 -22.63 -11.27
CA VAL A 196 -1.31 -21.65 -10.44
C VAL A 196 -0.31 -20.87 -9.56
N LEU A 197 0.71 -21.56 -9.03
CA LEU A 197 1.78 -20.91 -8.27
C LEU A 197 2.60 -19.95 -9.13
N LEU A 198 2.98 -20.37 -10.34
CA LEU A 198 3.66 -19.51 -11.30
C LEU A 198 2.85 -18.25 -11.60
N PHE A 199 1.57 -18.43 -11.95
CA PHE A 199 0.67 -17.33 -12.24
C PHE A 199 0.54 -16.38 -11.05
N HIS A 200 0.36 -16.90 -9.84
CA HIS A 200 0.27 -16.10 -8.62
C HIS A 200 1.53 -15.26 -8.40
N LEU A 201 2.72 -15.87 -8.47
CA LEU A 201 4.00 -15.19 -8.28
C LEU A 201 4.27 -14.16 -9.37
N PHE A 202 3.90 -14.44 -10.62
CA PHE A 202 4.00 -13.49 -11.73
C PHE A 202 3.11 -12.26 -11.50
N LEU A 203 1.86 -12.45 -11.06
CA LEU A 203 0.97 -11.33 -10.72
C LEU A 203 1.51 -10.49 -9.56
N VAL A 204 2.11 -11.13 -8.55
CA VAL A 204 2.76 -10.41 -7.44
C VAL A 204 3.97 -9.61 -7.94
N ALA A 205 4.78 -10.16 -8.83
CA ALA A 205 5.88 -9.41 -9.44
C ALA A 205 5.38 -8.18 -10.23
N ILE A 206 4.29 -8.33 -11.00
CA ILE A 206 3.62 -7.19 -11.67
C ILE A 206 3.14 -6.15 -10.65
N LEU A 207 2.50 -6.58 -9.57
CA LEU A 207 2.04 -5.69 -8.51
C LEU A 207 3.21 -4.89 -7.92
N MET A 208 4.34 -5.55 -7.63
CA MET A 208 5.54 -4.90 -7.12
C MET A 208 6.08 -3.83 -8.09
N MET A 209 6.19 -4.15 -9.37
CA MET A 209 6.68 -3.20 -10.38
C MET A 209 5.76 -1.98 -10.55
N LEU A 210 4.44 -2.18 -10.45
CA LEU A 210 3.46 -1.10 -10.64
C LEU A 210 3.19 -0.27 -9.37
N PHE A 211 3.44 -0.84 -8.18
CA PHE A 211 3.12 -0.21 -6.91
C PHE A 211 3.59 1.26 -6.81
N PRO A 212 4.88 1.60 -7.03
CA PRO A 212 5.36 2.97 -6.84
C PRO A 212 4.79 3.98 -7.85
N PHE A 213 4.22 3.51 -8.96
CA PHE A 213 3.65 4.36 -10.01
C PHE A 213 2.11 4.37 -10.00
N SER A 214 1.50 3.75 -8.98
CA SER A 214 0.06 3.54 -8.91
C SER A 214 -0.60 4.29 -7.75
N LYS A 215 -1.94 4.23 -7.70
CA LYS A 215 -2.74 4.73 -6.58
C LYS A 215 -2.46 3.98 -5.26
N LEU A 216 -1.72 2.87 -5.27
CA LEU A 216 -1.34 2.14 -4.05
C LEU A 216 -0.42 2.97 -3.15
N MET A 217 0.30 3.96 -3.71
CA MET A 217 1.11 4.92 -2.94
C MET A 217 0.30 5.77 -1.96
N HIS A 218 -1.04 5.75 -2.01
CA HIS A 218 -1.91 6.49 -1.09
C HIS A 218 -1.60 6.23 0.39
N GLY A 219 -1.17 5.02 0.76
CA GLY A 219 -0.81 4.69 2.14
C GLY A 219 0.35 5.53 2.67
N ILE A 220 1.34 5.82 1.83
CA ILE A 220 2.52 6.62 2.17
C ILE A 220 2.25 8.11 1.92
N GLY A 221 1.60 8.44 0.79
CA GLY A 221 1.26 9.82 0.44
C GLY A 221 0.36 10.52 1.46
N LEU A 222 -0.40 9.76 2.26
CA LEU A 222 -1.22 10.31 3.35
C LEU A 222 -0.41 11.16 4.33
N PHE A 223 0.83 10.76 4.65
CA PHE A 223 1.70 11.47 5.60
C PHE A 223 2.21 12.80 5.07
N PHE A 224 2.28 12.95 3.75
CA PHE A 224 2.78 14.13 3.06
C PHE A 224 1.67 15.07 2.60
N CYS A 225 0.41 14.72 2.79
CA CYS A 225 -0.73 15.51 2.35
C CYS A 225 -0.89 16.79 3.19
N PRO A 226 -0.66 18.00 2.62
CA PRO A 226 -0.72 19.27 3.37
C PRO A 226 -2.07 19.49 4.07
N THR A 227 -3.16 19.08 3.42
CA THR A 227 -4.51 19.25 3.95
C THR A 227 -4.79 18.43 5.20
N ARG A 228 -3.96 17.42 5.50
CA ARG A 228 -4.13 16.51 6.64
C ARG A 228 -3.02 16.62 7.68
N ASN A 229 -1.79 16.90 7.26
CA ASN A 229 -0.60 16.92 8.13
C ASN A 229 -0.24 18.32 8.66
N GLN A 230 -0.94 19.38 8.25
CA GLN A 230 -0.72 20.73 8.74
C GLN A 230 -1.60 21.06 9.97
N VAL A 231 -1.07 21.92 10.82
CA VAL A 231 -1.77 22.52 11.96
C VAL A 231 -2.58 23.73 11.49
N ASP A 232 -3.78 23.89 12.03
CA ASP A 232 -4.63 25.06 11.76
C ASP A 232 -4.25 26.25 12.64
N ASN A 233 -3.07 26.81 12.36
CA ASN A 233 -2.61 28.03 13.01
C ASN A 233 -2.26 29.12 11.99
N PRO A 234 -3.25 29.63 11.23
CA PRO A 234 -3.02 30.75 10.33
C PRO A 234 -2.77 32.08 11.07
N ARG A 235 -3.10 32.18 12.38
CA ARG A 235 -3.09 33.45 13.17
C ARG A 235 -2.68 33.34 14.65
N ALA A 236 -2.18 32.22 15.15
CA ALA A 236 -2.20 31.97 16.59
C ALA A 236 -0.92 32.41 17.35
N GLU A 237 -0.93 33.64 17.87
CA GLU A 237 -1.00 33.82 19.32
C GLU A 237 -2.35 34.49 19.68
N PRO A 238 -3.17 33.90 20.58
CA PRO A 238 -4.38 34.55 21.07
C PRO A 238 -4.02 35.81 21.87
N GLY A 239 -4.28 37.00 21.31
CA GLY A 239 -4.02 38.29 21.96
C GLY A 239 -3.23 39.27 21.09
N LEU A 240 -2.47 38.79 20.10
CA LEU A 240 -1.70 39.63 19.18
C LEU A 240 -2.44 39.79 17.85
N ARG A 241 -3.30 40.81 17.76
CA ARG A 241 -3.80 41.36 16.48
C ARG A 241 -2.70 42.14 15.73
N SER A 242 -1.46 41.64 15.73
CA SER A 242 -0.37 42.23 14.96
C SER A 242 -0.28 41.56 13.59
N HIS A 243 -0.02 42.35 12.55
CA HIS A 243 0.06 41.90 11.16
C HIS A 243 1.21 40.90 10.91
N GLU A 244 2.13 40.75 11.87
CA GLU A 244 3.33 39.92 11.84
C GLU A 244 3.08 38.41 12.07
N SER A 245 1.88 38.02 12.52
CA SER A 245 1.53 36.62 12.81
C SER A 245 0.99 35.83 11.61
N ARG A 246 0.98 36.42 10.41
CA ARG A 246 0.54 35.74 9.19
C ARG A 246 1.60 34.75 8.75
N HIS A 247 1.19 33.56 8.30
CA HIS A 247 2.11 32.60 7.69
C HIS A 247 2.70 33.20 6.41
N VAL A 248 3.92 33.75 6.50
CA VAL A 248 4.70 34.18 5.35
C VAL A 248 5.49 32.97 4.85
N ALA A 249 5.31 32.61 3.58
CA ALA A 249 6.13 31.57 2.97
C ALA A 249 7.59 32.02 2.95
N ARG A 250 8.56 31.13 3.24
CA ARG A 250 9.98 31.52 3.37
C ARG A 250 10.54 32.29 2.17
N TRP A 251 10.05 32.03 0.96
CA TRP A 251 10.46 32.77 -0.25
C TRP A 251 9.98 34.23 -0.27
N ALA A 252 8.87 34.55 0.40
CA ALA A 252 8.29 35.90 0.46
C ALA A 252 8.93 36.79 1.53
N VAL A 253 9.59 36.19 2.54
CA VAL A 253 10.31 36.91 3.60
C VAL A 253 11.41 37.81 3.02
N ASN A 254 12.06 37.37 1.94
CA ASN A 254 13.15 38.12 1.32
C ASN A 254 12.67 39.23 0.36
N VAL A 255 11.43 39.18 -0.12
CA VAL A 255 10.90 40.17 -1.09
C VAL A 255 10.61 41.51 -0.41
N GLU A 256 10.12 41.50 0.83
CA GLU A 256 9.92 42.72 1.63
C GLU A 256 11.25 43.38 2.02
N SER A 257 12.32 42.61 2.20
CA SER A 257 13.64 43.16 2.54
C SER A 257 14.28 43.95 1.39
N THR A 258 14.07 43.53 0.15
CA THR A 258 14.55 44.21 -1.06
C THR A 258 13.70 45.41 -1.48
N ALA A 259 12.45 45.51 -1.00
CA ALA A 259 11.58 46.63 -1.30
C ALA A 259 11.81 47.85 -0.38
N ASN A 260 12.49 47.64 0.76
CA ASN A 260 12.80 48.66 1.78
C ASN A 260 14.27 49.08 1.79
N SER A 261 15.07 48.64 0.81
CA SER A 261 16.46 49.07 0.56
C SER A 261 16.53 49.91 -0.71
#